data_AF-A0A0J9WBA1-F1
#
_entry.id   AF-A0A0J9WBA1-F1
#
_cell.length_a   1.000
_cell.length_b   1.000
_cell.length_c   1.000
_cell.angle_alpha   90.00
_cell.angle_beta   90.00
_cell.angle_gamma   90.00
#
_symmetry.space_group_name_H-M   'P 1'
#
loop_
_entity.id
_entity.type
_entity.pdbx_description
1 polymer ?
#
loop_
_entity_poly.entity_id
_entity_poly.type
_entity_poly.pdbx_seq_one_letter_code
_entity_poly.pdbx_strand_id
1 'polypeptide(L)'
;MMFLELTAPGSPIAESASTISSEDHKLLVLTPPAPTFAETSNATSAGADVGNTDKVFNQMIAQLNTMRAKVRALESENKELKAQVQYEKSFKEHFSKNLDEANRNWHSTELEAAAKDAELGRVRERLNLVQLQAAEQEELHAVKEQNIELQARVRLQFTLTTHQHVQMLKHMMHDWKAQVEQKIDDDFVKNKADQKESASPIDADYERLKALIEGHEKIIANIKKGNDKFVTQIKDLREEENASLISDLTAERFEVFLYEREKMVAQLENEKRGFEQMAHDN
;
A
#
# COMPACT_ATOMS: atom_id res chain seq x y z
N MET A 1 26.62 -29.61 -18.33
CA MET A 1 25.35 -30.31 -18.59
C MET A 1 24.42 -29.30 -19.26
N MET A 2 24.04 -29.58 -20.51
CA MET A 2 22.97 -28.89 -21.24
C MET A 2 21.63 -29.14 -20.57
N PHE A 3 20.73 -28.17 -20.50
CA PHE A 3 19.27 -28.31 -20.62
C PHE A 3 18.73 -26.86 -20.79
N LEU A 4 18.59 -26.40 -22.03
CA LEU A 4 17.34 -26.37 -22.83
C LEU A 4 16.42 -25.20 -22.46
N GLU A 5 16.64 -24.06 -23.13
CA GLU A 5 15.62 -23.03 -23.37
C GLU A 5 14.49 -23.65 -24.21
N LEU A 6 13.27 -23.58 -23.70
CA LEU A 6 12.04 -23.89 -24.43
C LEU A 6 11.35 -22.56 -24.76
N THR A 7 11.75 -21.98 -25.89
CA THR A 7 11.07 -20.87 -26.54
C THR A 7 9.75 -21.37 -27.13
N ALA A 8 8.63 -20.78 -26.72
CA ALA A 8 7.33 -21.04 -27.32
C ALA A 8 7.31 -20.56 -28.79
N PRO A 9 6.80 -21.37 -29.74
CA PRO A 9 6.71 -20.96 -31.13
C PRO A 9 5.54 -19.99 -31.36
N GLY A 10 5.80 -19.03 -32.25
CA GLY A 10 4.94 -17.91 -32.59
C GLY A 10 3.62 -18.25 -33.31
N SER A 11 2.82 -17.19 -33.43
CA SER A 11 1.56 -17.08 -34.15
C SER A 11 1.51 -17.81 -35.50
N PRO A 12 0.37 -18.40 -35.84
CA PRO A 12 -0.08 -18.50 -37.21
C PRO A 12 -1.03 -17.35 -37.55
N ILE A 13 -0.65 -16.69 -38.64
CA ILE A 13 -1.39 -15.75 -39.48
C ILE A 13 -2.67 -16.40 -40.02
N ALA A 14 -3.69 -15.56 -40.21
CA ALA A 14 -4.94 -15.90 -40.86
C ALA A 14 -4.73 -16.33 -42.32
N GLU A 15 -5.26 -17.49 -42.70
CA GLU A 15 -5.63 -17.80 -44.07
C GLU A 15 -7.12 -18.15 -44.13
N SER A 16 -7.85 -17.36 -44.92
CA SER A 16 -9.22 -17.60 -45.30
C SER A 16 -9.24 -18.54 -46.50
N ALA A 17 -10.00 -19.63 -46.43
CA ALA A 17 -10.71 -20.21 -47.56
C ALA A 17 -11.60 -21.37 -47.07
N SER A 18 -12.88 -21.09 -46.84
CA SER A 18 -13.90 -22.14 -46.88
C SER A 18 -14.90 -21.78 -47.97
N THR A 19 -14.67 -22.38 -49.13
CA THR A 19 -15.61 -22.47 -50.24
C THR A 19 -16.80 -23.31 -49.82
N ILE A 20 -17.98 -22.70 -49.70
CA ILE A 20 -19.25 -23.42 -49.79
C ILE A 20 -20.14 -22.72 -50.82
N SER A 21 -20.08 -23.30 -52.02
CA SER A 21 -21.11 -23.45 -53.03
C SER A 21 -22.27 -22.45 -53.02
N SER A 22 -22.18 -21.46 -53.90
CA SER A 22 -23.34 -20.69 -54.40
C SER A 22 -24.28 -21.65 -55.13
N GLU A 23 -25.54 -21.69 -54.71
CA GLU A 23 -26.64 -22.33 -55.43
C GLU A 23 -26.85 -21.61 -56.76
N ASP A 24 -26.44 -22.25 -57.87
CA ASP A 24 -26.97 -21.92 -59.18
C ASP A 24 -28.44 -22.40 -59.22
N HIS A 25 -29.34 -21.49 -58.85
CA HIS A 25 -30.75 -21.59 -59.19
C HIS A 25 -30.89 -21.58 -60.72
N LYS A 26 -30.87 -22.78 -61.33
CA LYS A 26 -31.46 -22.99 -62.65
C LYS A 26 -32.92 -22.57 -62.57
N LEU A 27 -33.21 -21.37 -63.05
CA LEU A 27 -34.54 -20.96 -63.49
C LEU A 27 -34.97 -21.94 -64.58
N LEU A 28 -35.67 -23.00 -64.18
CA LEU A 28 -36.52 -23.77 -65.09
C LEU A 28 -37.64 -22.84 -65.53
N VAL A 29 -37.40 -22.11 -66.61
CA VAL A 29 -38.43 -21.47 -67.41
C VAL A 29 -39.33 -22.59 -67.91
N LEU A 30 -40.43 -22.84 -67.19
CA LEU A 30 -41.54 -23.65 -67.68
C LEU A 30 -42.26 -22.82 -68.74
N THR A 31 -41.75 -22.88 -69.97
CA THR A 31 -42.47 -22.42 -71.14
C THR A 31 -43.76 -23.25 -71.25
N PRO A 32 -44.96 -22.66 -71.19
CA PRO A 32 -46.18 -23.41 -71.43
C PRO A 32 -46.19 -23.83 -72.90
N PRO A 33 -46.52 -25.09 -73.26
CA PRO A 33 -46.74 -25.43 -74.65
C PRO A 33 -47.94 -24.63 -75.17
N ALA A 34 -47.74 -23.95 -76.30
CA ALA A 34 -48.81 -23.29 -77.02
C ALA A 34 -49.92 -24.30 -77.34
N PRO A 35 -51.21 -23.94 -77.20
CA PRO A 35 -52.28 -24.82 -77.62
C PRO A 35 -52.29 -24.88 -79.15
N THR A 36 -51.92 -26.04 -79.71
CA THR A 36 -52.19 -26.37 -81.10
C THR A 36 -53.70 -26.48 -81.27
N PHE A 37 -54.33 -25.44 -81.81
CA PHE A 37 -55.67 -25.56 -82.36
C PHE A 37 -55.58 -26.40 -83.62
N ALA A 38 -56.13 -27.62 -83.57
CA ALA A 38 -56.38 -28.39 -84.78
C ALA A 38 -57.44 -27.62 -85.60
N GLU A 39 -57.03 -27.07 -86.74
CA GLU A 39 -57.96 -26.63 -87.78
C GLU A 39 -58.72 -27.87 -88.28
N THR A 40 -59.97 -28.02 -87.83
CA THR A 40 -60.95 -28.86 -88.51
C THR A 40 -61.40 -28.14 -89.77
N SER A 41 -60.75 -28.43 -90.90
CA SER A 41 -61.27 -28.09 -92.22
C SER A 41 -62.55 -28.89 -92.46
N ASN A 42 -63.70 -28.23 -92.34
CA ASN A 42 -64.99 -28.78 -92.70
C ASN A 42 -65.05 -28.98 -94.22
N ALA A 43 -65.25 -30.23 -94.62
CA ALA A 43 -65.72 -30.57 -95.95
C ALA A 43 -67.11 -29.98 -96.16
N THR A 44 -67.28 -29.18 -97.23
CA THR A 44 -68.57 -28.79 -97.74
C THR A 44 -69.34 -30.04 -98.17
N SER A 45 -70.38 -30.40 -97.42
CA SER A 45 -71.41 -31.34 -97.88
C SER A 45 -72.76 -30.82 -97.42
N ALA A 46 -73.58 -30.45 -98.39
CA ALA A 46 -74.96 -30.05 -98.20
C ALA A 46 -75.79 -31.27 -97.79
N GLY A 47 -76.29 -31.25 -96.57
CA GLY A 47 -77.23 -32.23 -96.04
C GLY A 47 -77.49 -31.93 -94.57
N ALA A 48 -78.68 -31.40 -94.27
CA ALA A 48 -79.12 -31.17 -92.90
C ALA A 48 -79.25 -32.52 -92.18
N ASP A 49 -78.21 -32.90 -91.43
CA ASP A 49 -78.25 -33.99 -90.46
C ASP A 49 -78.25 -33.38 -89.04
N VAL A 50 -79.41 -33.39 -88.41
CA VAL A 50 -79.65 -32.95 -87.03
C VAL A 50 -78.71 -33.67 -86.05
N GLY A 51 -78.16 -34.84 -86.41
CA GLY A 51 -77.18 -35.58 -85.62
C GLY A 51 -75.78 -34.98 -85.53
N ASN A 52 -75.40 -34.02 -86.40
CA ASN A 52 -74.05 -33.42 -86.39
C ASN A 52 -73.97 -32.15 -85.52
N THR A 53 -75.03 -31.36 -85.44
CA THR A 53 -75.09 -30.14 -84.62
C THR A 53 -75.11 -30.46 -83.12
N ASP A 54 -75.83 -31.51 -82.71
CA ASP A 54 -75.87 -31.97 -81.32
C ASP A 54 -74.50 -32.47 -80.83
N LYS A 55 -73.69 -33.10 -81.70
CA LYS A 55 -72.33 -33.54 -81.35
C LYS A 55 -71.40 -32.36 -81.07
N VAL A 56 -71.44 -31.32 -81.91
CA VAL A 56 -70.63 -30.12 -81.74
C VAL A 56 -71.03 -29.34 -80.48
N PHE A 57 -72.34 -29.23 -80.20
CA PHE A 57 -72.82 -28.60 -78.97
C PHE A 57 -72.41 -29.37 -77.72
N ASN A 58 -72.57 -30.69 -77.72
CA ASN A 58 -72.12 -31.54 -76.61
C ASN A 58 -70.61 -31.47 -76.39
N GLN A 59 -69.82 -31.34 -77.46
CA GLN A 59 -68.37 -31.16 -77.38
C GLN A 59 -67.99 -29.79 -76.79
N MET A 60 -68.69 -28.71 -77.16
CA MET A 60 -68.52 -27.39 -76.55
C MET A 60 -68.87 -27.40 -75.05
N ILE A 61 -69.97 -28.06 -74.66
CA ILE A 61 -70.35 -28.18 -73.25
C ILE A 61 -69.32 -29.00 -72.46
N ALA A 62 -68.79 -30.08 -73.04
CA ALA A 62 -67.72 -30.87 -72.42
C ALA A 62 -66.42 -30.05 -72.24
N GLN A 63 -66.04 -29.26 -73.25
CA GLN A 63 -64.89 -28.35 -73.17
C GLN A 63 -65.12 -27.26 -72.12
N LEU A 64 -66.30 -26.66 -72.05
CA LEU A 64 -66.66 -25.65 -71.05
C LEU A 64 -66.60 -26.20 -69.63
N ASN A 65 -67.13 -27.41 -69.40
CA ASN A 65 -67.06 -28.07 -68.11
C ASN A 65 -65.62 -28.42 -67.72
N THR A 66 -64.79 -28.81 -68.69
CA THR A 66 -63.36 -29.04 -68.49
C THR A 66 -62.63 -27.75 -68.11
N MET A 67 -62.91 -26.64 -68.79
CA MET A 67 -62.35 -25.33 -68.44
C MET A 67 -62.79 -24.89 -67.04
N ARG A 68 -64.07 -25.06 -66.69
CA ARG A 68 -64.59 -24.72 -65.36
C ARG A 68 -63.92 -25.55 -64.25
N ALA A 69 -63.67 -26.84 -64.49
CA ALA A 69 -62.94 -27.69 -63.55
C ALA A 69 -61.47 -27.23 -63.38
N LYS A 70 -60.80 -26.87 -64.48
CA LYS A 70 -59.43 -26.32 -64.44
C LYS A 70 -59.37 -24.99 -63.68
N VAL A 71 -60.31 -24.08 -63.93
CA VAL A 71 -60.39 -22.80 -63.21
C VAL A 71 -60.55 -23.02 -61.71
N ARG A 72 -61.45 -23.93 -61.28
CA ARG A 72 -61.63 -24.25 -59.86
C ARG A 72 -60.38 -24.86 -59.22
N ALA A 73 -59.67 -25.72 -59.95
CA ALA A 73 -58.41 -26.29 -59.47
C ALA A 73 -57.34 -25.20 -59.28
N LEU A 74 -57.21 -24.30 -60.26
CA LEU A 74 -56.30 -23.16 -60.20
C LEU A 74 -56.68 -22.18 -59.07
N GLU A 75 -57.97 -21.92 -58.83
CA GLU A 75 -58.43 -21.10 -57.71
C GLU A 75 -58.07 -21.72 -56.36
N SER A 76 -58.21 -23.04 -56.23
CA SER A 76 -57.81 -23.78 -55.02
C SER A 76 -56.30 -23.73 -54.81
N GLU A 77 -55.51 -23.96 -55.85
CA GLU A 77 -54.06 -23.90 -55.81
C GLU A 77 -53.57 -22.49 -55.46
N ASN A 78 -54.17 -21.44 -56.03
CA ASN A 78 -53.84 -20.06 -55.72
C ASN A 78 -54.13 -19.71 -54.26
N LYS A 79 -55.25 -20.23 -53.71
CA LYS A 79 -55.58 -20.07 -52.30
C LYS A 79 -54.55 -20.73 -51.39
N GLU A 80 -54.09 -21.93 -51.74
CA GLU A 80 -53.06 -22.66 -50.99
C GLU A 80 -51.71 -21.93 -51.05
N LEU A 81 -51.28 -21.52 -52.25
CA LEU A 81 -50.05 -20.73 -52.44
C LEU A 81 -50.08 -19.44 -51.62
N LYS A 82 -51.23 -18.75 -51.57
CA LYS A 82 -51.38 -17.55 -50.75
C LYS A 82 -51.24 -17.84 -49.26
N ALA A 83 -51.76 -18.98 -48.79
CA ALA A 83 -51.59 -19.40 -47.39
C ALA A 83 -50.12 -19.73 -47.07
N GLN A 84 -49.45 -20.46 -47.96
CA GLN A 84 -48.04 -20.78 -47.83
C GLN A 84 -47.16 -19.53 -47.77
N VAL A 85 -47.38 -18.56 -48.68
CA VAL A 85 -46.62 -17.29 -48.68
C VAL A 85 -46.82 -16.52 -47.37
N GLN A 86 -48.03 -16.50 -46.80
CA GLN A 86 -48.26 -15.84 -45.51
C GLN A 86 -47.56 -16.57 -44.37
N TYR A 87 -47.60 -17.91 -44.36
CA TYR A 87 -46.88 -18.71 -43.38
C TYR A 87 -45.37 -18.45 -43.45
N GLU A 88 -44.76 -18.55 -44.63
CA GLU A 88 -43.34 -18.30 -44.85
C GLU A 88 -42.94 -16.88 -44.44
N LYS A 89 -43.78 -15.88 -44.74
CA LYS A 89 -43.57 -14.51 -44.28
C LYS A 89 -43.53 -14.40 -42.76
N SER A 90 -44.53 -14.98 -42.06
CA SER A 90 -44.59 -14.95 -40.60
C SER A 90 -43.44 -15.70 -39.94
N PHE A 91 -43.05 -16.83 -40.53
CA PHE A 91 -41.95 -17.66 -40.07
C PHE A 91 -40.60 -16.93 -40.21
N LYS A 92 -40.38 -16.30 -41.36
CA LYS A 92 -39.20 -15.46 -41.60
C LYS A 92 -39.15 -14.26 -40.65
N GLU A 93 -40.29 -13.63 -40.36
CA GLU A 93 -40.38 -12.53 -39.40
C GLU A 93 -40.02 -13.00 -37.97
N HIS A 94 -40.51 -14.15 -37.54
CA HIS A 94 -40.16 -14.74 -36.26
C HIS A 94 -38.65 -15.03 -36.16
N PHE A 95 -38.06 -15.63 -37.20
CA PHE A 95 -36.62 -15.86 -37.24
C PHE A 95 -35.80 -14.57 -37.22
N SER A 96 -36.24 -13.54 -37.95
CA SER A 96 -35.59 -12.23 -37.92
C SER A 96 -35.59 -11.65 -36.51
N LYS A 97 -36.74 -11.69 -35.82
CA LYS A 97 -36.85 -11.20 -34.43
C LYS A 97 -35.95 -11.97 -33.47
N ASN A 98 -35.91 -13.30 -33.60
CA ASN A 98 -35.06 -14.15 -32.76
C ASN A 98 -33.57 -13.89 -33.01
N LEU A 99 -33.18 -13.68 -34.27
CA LEU A 99 -31.81 -13.30 -34.63
C LEU A 99 -31.43 -11.94 -34.02
N ASP A 100 -32.32 -10.94 -34.15
CA ASP A 100 -32.09 -9.61 -33.57
C ASP A 100 -31.95 -9.67 -32.05
N GLU A 101 -32.74 -10.50 -31.38
CA GLU A 101 -32.66 -10.71 -29.94
C GLU A 101 -31.37 -11.43 -29.51
N ALA A 102 -30.99 -12.50 -30.21
CA ALA A 102 -29.73 -13.20 -29.97
C ALA A 102 -28.53 -12.25 -30.16
N ASN A 103 -28.57 -11.39 -31.19
CA ASN A 103 -27.51 -10.43 -31.44
C ASN A 103 -27.42 -9.35 -30.34
N ARG A 104 -28.57 -8.84 -29.87
CA ARG A 104 -28.61 -7.92 -28.71
C ARG A 104 -28.06 -8.56 -27.44
N ASN A 105 -28.44 -9.82 -27.16
CA ASN A 105 -27.96 -10.54 -26.00
C ASN A 105 -26.44 -10.76 -26.06
N TRP A 106 -25.92 -11.13 -27.23
CA TRP A 106 -24.48 -11.29 -27.44
C TRP A 106 -23.71 -9.99 -27.15
N HIS A 107 -24.12 -8.88 -27.74
CA HIS A 107 -23.50 -7.57 -27.47
C HIS A 107 -23.60 -7.16 -25.99
N SER A 108 -24.72 -7.47 -25.33
CA SER A 108 -24.86 -7.21 -23.89
C SER A 108 -23.85 -8.01 -23.08
N THR A 109 -23.66 -9.30 -23.38
CA THR A 109 -22.68 -10.15 -22.69
C THR A 109 -21.24 -9.73 -22.97
N GLU A 110 -20.95 -9.30 -24.20
CA GLU A 110 -19.64 -8.79 -24.59
C GLU A 110 -19.28 -7.51 -23.80
N LEU A 111 -20.24 -6.59 -23.67
CA LEU A 111 -20.05 -5.35 -22.90
C LEU A 111 -19.88 -5.64 -21.41
N GLU A 112 -20.64 -6.59 -20.85
CA GLU A 112 -20.47 -7.02 -19.45
C GLU A 112 -19.10 -7.68 -19.21
N ALA A 113 -18.63 -8.51 -20.15
CA ALA A 113 -17.31 -9.14 -20.07
C ALA A 113 -16.19 -8.09 -20.11
N ALA A 114 -16.28 -7.11 -21.01
CA ALA A 114 -15.32 -6.01 -21.10
C ALA A 114 -15.30 -5.16 -19.82
N ALA A 115 -16.47 -4.87 -19.23
CA ALA A 115 -16.57 -4.14 -17.97
C ALA A 115 -15.92 -4.91 -16.81
N LYS A 116 -16.15 -6.23 -16.72
CA LYS A 116 -15.53 -7.08 -15.70
C LYS A 116 -14.01 -7.17 -15.86
N ASP A 117 -13.51 -7.26 -17.10
CA ASP A 117 -12.06 -7.28 -17.34
C ASP A 117 -11.40 -5.96 -16.94
N ALA A 118 -12.02 -4.82 -17.24
CA ALA A 118 -11.56 -3.51 -16.78
C ALA A 118 -11.58 -3.36 -15.25
N GLU A 119 -12.60 -3.91 -14.57
CA GLU A 119 -12.65 -3.96 -13.10
C GLU A 119 -11.53 -4.85 -12.53
N LEU A 120 -11.28 -6.02 -13.11
CA LEU A 120 -10.19 -6.91 -12.72
C LEU A 120 -8.82 -6.23 -12.88
N GLY A 121 -8.62 -5.48 -13.97
CA GLY A 121 -7.42 -4.66 -14.16
C GLY A 121 -7.20 -3.68 -13.01
N ARG A 122 -8.24 -2.92 -12.64
CA ARG A 122 -8.20 -1.98 -11.51
C ARG A 122 -7.96 -2.66 -10.17
N VAL A 123 -8.55 -3.83 -9.94
CA VAL A 123 -8.33 -4.61 -8.70
C VAL A 123 -6.89 -5.12 -8.62
N ARG A 124 -6.32 -5.59 -9.73
CA ARG A 124 -4.91 -6.02 -9.79
C ARG A 124 -3.96 -4.87 -9.50
N GLU A 125 -4.22 -3.69 -10.06
CA GLU A 125 -3.43 -2.49 -9.79
C GLU A 125 -3.49 -2.09 -8.31
N ARG A 126 -4.69 -2.05 -7.74
CA ARG A 126 -4.88 -1.78 -6.29
C ARG A 126 -4.18 -2.81 -5.41
N LEU A 127 -4.25 -4.09 -5.77
CA LEU A 127 -3.57 -5.15 -5.03
C LEU A 127 -2.06 -4.94 -5.01
N ASN A 128 -1.47 -4.58 -6.16
CA ASN A 128 -0.04 -4.30 -6.27
C ASN A 128 0.38 -3.11 -5.37
N LEU A 129 -0.41 -2.03 -5.38
CA LEU A 129 -0.16 -0.87 -4.52
C LEU A 129 -0.22 -1.23 -3.02
N VAL A 130 -1.21 -2.02 -2.61
CA VAL A 130 -1.35 -2.46 -1.21
C VAL A 130 -0.19 -3.36 -0.79
N GLN A 131 0.27 -4.25 -1.67
CA GLN A 131 1.43 -5.11 -1.40
C GLN A 131 2.71 -4.29 -1.23
N LEU A 132 2.92 -3.28 -2.09
CA LEU A 132 4.07 -2.37 -1.96
C LEU A 132 4.02 -1.58 -0.65
N GLN A 133 2.87 -1.02 -0.31
CA GLN A 133 2.68 -0.29 0.96
C GLN A 133 2.90 -1.18 2.18
N ALA A 134 2.47 -2.45 2.13
CA ALA A 134 2.71 -3.41 3.21
C ALA A 134 4.20 -3.69 3.40
N ALA A 135 4.95 -3.87 2.31
CA ALA A 135 6.40 -4.06 2.37
C ALA A 135 7.13 -2.83 2.92
N GLU A 136 6.79 -1.62 2.47
CA GLU A 136 7.34 -0.37 3.01
C GLU A 136 7.04 -0.21 4.50
N GLN A 137 5.85 -0.60 4.94
CA GLN A 137 5.47 -0.53 6.35
C GLN A 137 6.23 -1.55 7.22
N GLU A 138 6.51 -2.73 6.70
CA GLU A 138 7.35 -3.74 7.36
C GLU A 138 8.79 -3.26 7.52
N GLU A 139 9.39 -2.69 6.47
CA GLU A 139 10.73 -2.08 6.54
C GLU A 139 10.78 -0.93 7.54
N LEU A 140 9.78 -0.04 7.53
CA LEU A 140 9.69 1.06 8.49
C LEU A 140 9.58 0.55 9.93
N HIS A 141 8.83 -0.53 10.17
CA HIS A 141 8.73 -1.15 11.49
C HIS A 141 10.09 -1.70 11.94
N ALA A 142 10.79 -2.43 11.07
CA ALA A 142 12.12 -2.98 11.36
C ALA A 142 13.14 -1.87 11.69
N VAL A 143 13.15 -0.77 10.93
CA VAL A 143 14.04 0.38 11.19
C VAL A 143 13.69 1.05 12.52
N LYS A 144 12.40 1.20 12.86
CA LYS A 144 11.98 1.76 14.16
C LYS A 144 12.44 0.89 15.32
N GLU A 145 12.32 -0.43 15.19
CA GLU A 145 12.75 -1.37 16.22
C GLU A 145 14.27 -1.32 16.43
N GLN A 146 15.05 -1.32 15.35
CA GLN A 146 16.51 -1.12 15.42
C GLN A 146 16.89 0.22 16.05
N ASN A 147 16.16 1.30 15.74
CA ASN A 147 16.41 2.61 16.34
C ASN A 147 16.18 2.59 17.86
N ILE A 148 15.08 1.98 18.32
CA ILE A 148 14.80 1.80 19.75
C ILE A 148 15.93 1.03 20.44
N GLU A 149 16.40 -0.07 19.84
CA GLU A 149 17.49 -0.85 20.40
C GLU A 149 18.80 -0.05 20.47
N LEU A 150 19.13 0.68 19.40
CA LEU A 150 20.32 1.54 19.36
C LEU A 150 20.26 2.65 20.41
N GLN A 151 19.11 3.31 20.57
CA GLN A 151 18.92 4.31 21.62
C GLN A 151 19.09 3.70 23.01
N ALA A 152 18.54 2.51 23.26
CA ALA A 152 18.71 1.81 24.53
C ALA A 152 20.19 1.47 24.82
N ARG A 153 20.95 1.02 23.80
CA ARG A 153 22.39 0.76 23.93
C ARG A 153 23.18 2.03 24.25
N VAL A 154 22.88 3.14 23.57
CA VAL A 154 23.51 4.45 23.83
C VAL A 154 23.23 4.89 25.26
N ARG A 155 21.96 4.82 25.72
CA ARG A 155 21.58 5.14 27.10
C ARG A 155 22.33 4.29 28.11
N LEU A 156 22.43 2.97 27.90
CA LEU A 156 23.15 2.07 28.79
C LEU A 156 24.64 2.43 28.88
N GLN A 157 25.30 2.59 27.74
CA GLN A 157 26.72 2.98 27.72
C GLN A 157 26.91 4.32 28.43
N PHE A 158 26.03 5.28 28.18
CA PHE A 158 26.08 6.59 28.80
C PHE A 158 25.93 6.53 30.33
N THR A 159 25.01 5.72 30.84
CA THR A 159 24.82 5.48 32.28
C THR A 159 26.07 4.86 32.90
N LEU A 160 26.66 3.85 32.27
CA LEU A 160 27.87 3.18 32.77
C LEU A 160 29.06 4.16 32.84
N THR A 161 29.30 4.92 31.77
CA THR A 161 30.37 5.93 31.74
C THR A 161 30.11 7.04 32.76
N THR A 162 28.86 7.49 32.90
CA THR A 162 28.50 8.50 33.92
C THR A 162 28.76 7.98 35.32
N HIS A 163 28.39 6.73 35.63
CA HIS A 163 28.69 6.11 36.91
C HIS A 163 30.21 6.11 37.20
N GLN A 164 31.03 5.70 36.23
CA GLN A 164 32.49 5.71 36.37
C GLN A 164 33.02 7.13 36.66
N HIS A 165 32.53 8.14 35.95
CA HIS A 165 32.92 9.53 36.20
C HIS A 165 32.52 10.02 37.59
N VAL A 166 31.32 9.65 38.08
CA VAL A 166 30.89 9.97 39.45
C VAL A 166 31.83 9.34 40.47
N GLN A 167 32.20 8.06 40.28
CA GLN A 167 33.15 7.41 41.18
C GLN A 167 34.51 8.12 41.14
N MET A 168 35.03 8.46 39.96
CA MET A 168 36.30 9.18 39.86
C MET A 168 36.24 10.55 40.54
N LEU A 169 35.13 11.27 40.38
CA LEU A 169 34.89 12.55 41.06
C LEU A 169 34.90 12.38 42.59
N LYS A 170 34.30 11.31 43.13
CA LYS A 170 34.39 10.98 44.56
C LYS A 170 35.83 10.85 45.03
N HIS A 171 36.63 10.05 44.34
CA HIS A 171 38.02 9.81 44.72
C HIS A 171 38.83 11.10 44.67
N MET A 172 38.75 11.86 43.56
CA MET A 172 39.47 13.14 43.42
C MET A 172 39.10 14.14 44.52
N MET A 173 37.84 14.18 44.95
CA MET A 173 37.42 15.09 46.01
C MET A 173 37.90 14.65 47.40
N HIS A 174 37.94 13.34 47.66
CA HIS A 174 38.57 12.82 48.89
C HIS A 174 40.08 13.13 48.90
N ASP A 175 40.77 12.90 47.79
CA ASP A 175 42.21 13.18 47.66
C ASP A 175 42.50 14.68 47.83
N TRP A 176 41.68 15.54 47.23
CA TRP A 176 41.84 16.99 47.37
C TRP A 176 41.64 17.44 48.82
N LYS A 177 40.61 16.92 49.50
CA LYS A 177 40.42 17.18 50.93
C LYS A 177 41.64 16.73 51.75
N ALA A 178 42.11 15.51 51.55
CA ALA A 178 43.27 14.97 52.27
C ALA A 178 44.54 15.80 52.02
N GLN A 179 44.76 16.29 50.80
CA GLN A 179 45.88 17.18 50.49
C GLN A 179 45.79 18.52 51.22
N VAL A 180 44.58 19.10 51.35
CA VAL A 180 44.39 20.35 52.09
C VAL A 180 44.65 20.14 53.58
N GLU A 181 44.11 19.07 54.17
CA GLU A 181 44.35 18.72 55.57
C GLU A 181 45.83 18.45 55.85
N GLN A 182 46.48 17.63 55.00
CA GLN A 182 47.90 17.33 55.12
C GLN A 182 48.76 18.60 55.04
N LYS A 183 48.44 19.52 54.11
CA LYS A 183 49.18 20.77 53.99
C LYS A 183 49.05 21.64 55.24
N ILE A 184 47.86 21.68 55.84
CA ILE A 184 47.64 22.40 57.11
C ILE A 184 48.48 21.76 58.22
N ASP A 185 48.54 20.42 58.27
CA ASP A 185 49.35 19.70 59.25
C ASP A 185 50.86 19.92 59.06
N ASP A 186 51.34 19.90 57.81
CA ASP A 186 52.74 20.17 57.48
C ASP A 186 53.13 21.61 57.83
N ASP A 187 52.29 22.59 57.48
CA ASP A 187 52.50 24.01 57.82
C ASP A 187 52.48 24.21 59.34
N PHE A 188 51.61 23.49 60.06
CA PHE A 188 51.54 23.52 61.52
C PHE A 188 52.79 22.95 62.20
N VAL A 189 53.26 21.78 61.77
CA VAL A 189 54.48 21.15 62.28
C VAL A 189 55.70 22.05 62.03
N LYS A 190 55.78 22.66 60.84
CA LYS A 190 56.86 23.58 60.48
C LYS A 190 56.86 24.83 61.36
N ASN A 191 55.70 25.46 61.55
CA ASN A 191 55.56 26.64 62.39
C ASN A 191 55.92 26.33 63.87
N LYS A 192 55.57 25.15 64.39
CA LYS A 192 56.02 24.69 65.71
C LYS A 192 57.55 24.49 65.78
N ALA A 193 58.17 23.98 64.73
CA ALA A 193 59.63 23.77 64.69
C ALA A 193 60.41 25.09 64.61
N ASP A 194 59.84 26.11 63.95
CA ASP A 194 60.44 27.44 63.80
C ASP A 194 60.24 28.34 65.04
N GLN A 195 59.18 28.09 65.85
CA GLN A 195 58.96 28.76 67.13
C GLN A 195 59.80 28.14 68.26
N LYS A 196 61.05 28.63 68.41
CA LYS A 196 61.81 28.42 69.65
C LYS A 196 61.13 29.18 70.81
N GLU A 197 60.45 28.44 71.68
CA GLU A 197 60.28 28.74 73.12
C GLU A 197 59.25 29.80 73.64
N SER A 198 58.14 30.17 72.97
CA SER A 198 57.21 31.14 73.62
C SER A 198 55.68 31.01 73.49
N ALA A 199 55.11 30.02 72.79
CA ALA A 199 53.65 29.88 72.70
C ALA A 199 53.07 28.80 73.63
N SER A 200 51.98 29.11 74.33
CA SER A 200 51.17 28.16 75.10
C SER A 200 50.51 27.12 74.16
N PRO A 201 50.42 25.83 74.52
CA PRO A 201 49.85 24.78 73.67
C PRO A 201 48.44 25.05 73.15
N ILE A 202 47.62 25.80 73.90
CA ILE A 202 46.22 26.11 73.59
C ILE A 202 46.11 27.03 72.35
N ASP A 203 47.07 27.94 72.15
CA ASP A 203 47.06 28.89 71.02
C ASP A 203 47.37 28.17 69.69
N ALA A 204 48.21 27.14 69.74
CA ALA A 204 48.59 26.38 68.55
C ALA A 204 47.44 25.49 68.03
N ASP A 205 46.75 24.76 68.91
CA ASP A 205 45.67 23.87 68.49
C ASP A 205 44.44 24.65 68.00
N TYR A 206 44.17 25.83 68.60
CA TYR A 206 43.17 26.78 68.11
C TYR A 206 43.50 27.28 66.69
N GLU A 207 44.74 27.72 66.43
CA GLU A 207 45.14 28.17 65.09
C GLU A 207 45.10 27.04 64.05
N ARG A 208 45.39 25.79 64.43
CA ARG A 208 45.19 24.62 63.55
C ARG A 208 43.72 24.41 63.20
N LEU A 209 42.81 24.48 64.18
CA LEU A 209 41.37 24.35 63.95
C LEU A 209 40.85 25.47 63.03
N LYS A 210 41.31 26.71 63.24
CA LYS A 210 40.98 27.84 62.36
C LYS A 210 41.45 27.61 60.92
N ALA A 211 42.67 27.11 60.72
CA ALA A 211 43.17 26.77 59.40
C ALA A 211 42.34 25.66 58.72
N LEU A 212 41.89 24.64 59.48
CA LEU A 212 40.98 23.60 58.98
C LEU A 212 39.63 24.18 58.55
N ILE A 213 39.04 25.07 59.36
CA ILE A 213 37.79 25.77 59.04
C ILE A 213 37.95 26.55 57.73
N GLU A 214 38.96 27.42 57.64
CA GLU A 214 39.23 28.21 56.43
C GLU A 214 39.51 27.34 55.19
N GLY A 215 40.19 26.21 55.37
CA GLY A 215 40.45 25.22 54.32
C GLY A 215 39.15 24.65 53.76
N HIS A 216 38.25 24.21 54.65
CA HIS A 216 36.93 23.70 54.26
C HIS A 216 36.08 24.77 53.58
N GLU A 217 36.09 26.02 54.05
CA GLU A 217 35.37 27.12 53.41
C GLU A 217 35.84 27.36 51.97
N LYS A 218 37.16 27.34 51.73
CA LYS A 218 37.73 27.49 50.39
C LYS A 218 37.31 26.33 49.47
N ILE A 219 37.34 25.09 49.95
CA ILE A 219 36.88 23.93 49.17
C ILE A 219 35.39 24.08 48.82
N ILE A 220 34.54 24.36 49.82
CA ILE A 220 33.10 24.53 49.63
C ILE A 220 32.78 25.64 48.62
N ALA A 221 33.40 26.82 48.77
CA ALA A 221 33.17 27.95 47.87
C ALA A 221 33.55 27.63 46.42
N ASN A 222 34.67 26.92 46.22
CA ASN A 222 35.09 26.47 44.90
C ASN A 222 34.12 25.44 44.29
N ILE A 223 33.62 24.49 45.09
CA ILE A 223 32.65 23.50 44.61
C ILE A 223 31.35 24.19 44.19
N LYS A 224 30.80 25.08 45.04
CA LYS A 224 29.57 25.84 44.77
C LYS A 224 29.68 26.67 43.50
N LYS A 225 30.80 27.40 43.31
CA LYS A 225 31.06 28.15 42.07
C LYS A 225 31.09 27.26 40.82
N GLY A 226 31.60 26.03 40.95
CA GLY A 226 31.55 25.04 39.88
C GLY A 226 30.13 24.54 39.60
N ASN A 227 29.32 24.36 40.65
CA ASN A 227 27.93 23.92 40.55
C ASN A 227 27.08 24.93 39.77
N ASP A 228 27.26 26.23 39.98
CA ASP A 228 26.53 27.28 39.23
C ASP A 228 26.70 27.15 37.70
N LYS A 229 27.90 26.73 37.26
CA LYS A 229 28.18 26.47 35.84
C LYS A 229 27.39 25.26 35.34
N PHE A 230 27.35 24.18 36.10
CA PHE A 230 26.55 22.99 35.74
C PHE A 230 25.06 23.33 35.68
N VAL A 231 24.53 24.09 36.63
CA VAL A 231 23.12 24.54 36.62
C VAL A 231 22.79 25.30 35.34
N THR A 232 23.68 26.22 34.94
CA THR A 232 23.52 26.97 33.68
C THR A 232 23.54 26.05 32.46
N GLN A 233 24.52 25.15 32.38
CA GLN A 233 24.63 24.20 31.27
C GLN A 233 23.44 23.23 31.18
N ILE A 234 22.93 22.75 32.31
CA ILE A 234 21.72 21.90 32.35
C ILE A 234 20.53 22.66 31.78
N LYS A 235 20.35 23.93 32.19
CA LYS A 235 19.27 24.77 31.69
C LYS A 235 19.38 24.96 30.17
N ASP A 236 20.56 25.34 29.68
CA ASP A 236 20.79 25.57 28.25
C ASP A 236 20.50 24.30 27.42
N LEU A 237 20.91 23.13 27.91
CA LEU A 237 20.65 21.84 27.24
C LEU A 237 19.18 21.43 27.25
N ARG A 238 18.42 21.78 28.31
CA ARG A 238 17.00 21.44 28.44
C ARG A 238 16.08 22.38 27.68
N GLU A 239 16.51 23.63 27.46
CA GLU A 239 15.75 24.65 26.72
C GLU A 239 16.04 24.65 25.21
N GLU A 240 16.88 23.71 24.72
CA GLU A 240 17.22 23.58 23.31
C GLU A 240 16.00 23.12 22.47
N GLU A 241 15.61 23.91 21.46
CA GLU A 241 14.39 23.70 20.65
C GLU A 241 14.36 22.36 19.90
N ASN A 242 15.53 21.81 19.58
CA ASN A 242 15.70 20.51 18.92
C ASN A 242 16.58 19.58 19.78
N ALA A 243 16.24 19.45 21.06
CA ALA A 243 16.95 18.59 21.98
C ALA A 243 17.12 17.17 21.39
N SER A 244 18.38 16.76 21.28
CA SER A 244 18.77 15.44 20.82
C SER A 244 18.88 14.48 21.99
N LEU A 245 18.85 13.16 21.72
CA LEU A 245 19.13 12.16 22.75
C LEU A 245 20.47 12.44 23.48
N ILE A 246 21.46 13.01 22.79
CA ILE A 246 22.76 13.31 23.39
C ILE A 246 22.71 14.55 24.29
N SER A 247 21.95 15.59 23.93
CA SER A 247 21.80 16.77 24.80
C SER A 247 21.05 16.40 26.07
N ASP A 248 19.97 15.61 25.96
CA ASP A 248 19.22 15.07 27.09
C ASP A 248 20.11 14.26 28.04
N LEU A 249 20.84 13.28 27.50
CA LEU A 249 21.75 12.47 28.30
C LEU A 249 22.86 13.31 28.94
N THR A 250 23.39 14.30 28.23
CA THR A 250 24.40 15.21 28.78
C THR A 250 23.86 16.03 29.96
N ALA A 251 22.62 16.52 29.86
CA ALA A 251 21.95 17.20 30.96
C ALA A 251 21.76 16.26 32.16
N GLU A 252 21.28 15.03 31.95
CA GLU A 252 21.14 14.02 33.00
C GLU A 252 22.47 13.73 33.71
N ARG A 253 23.58 13.62 32.98
CA ARG A 253 24.92 13.46 33.57
C ARG A 253 25.29 14.62 34.48
N PHE A 254 25.07 15.85 34.01
CA PHE A 254 25.39 17.04 34.80
C PHE A 254 24.54 17.13 36.05
N GLU A 255 23.28 16.71 36.00
CA GLU A 255 22.42 16.62 37.19
C GLU A 255 22.96 15.60 38.21
N VAL A 256 23.40 14.43 37.75
CA VAL A 256 24.00 13.42 38.62
C VAL A 256 25.31 13.94 39.24
N PHE A 257 26.14 14.64 38.47
CA PHE A 257 27.36 15.28 39.00
C PHE A 257 27.04 16.37 40.02
N LEU A 258 26.05 17.21 39.74
CA LEU A 258 25.59 18.26 40.64
C LEU A 258 25.14 17.67 41.97
N TYR A 259 24.26 16.66 41.93
CA TYR A 259 23.74 15.98 43.10
C TYR A 259 24.85 15.38 43.99
N GLU A 260 25.85 14.74 43.39
CA GLU A 260 26.95 14.17 44.16
C GLU A 260 27.87 15.24 44.76
N ARG A 261 28.13 16.32 44.02
CA ARG A 261 28.92 17.46 44.51
C ARG A 261 28.21 18.17 45.67
N GLU A 262 26.88 18.30 45.61
CA GLU A 262 26.06 18.86 46.68
C GLU A 262 26.10 18.02 47.96
N LYS A 263 26.08 16.68 47.84
CA LYS A 263 26.30 15.79 48.99
C LYS A 263 27.64 16.03 49.67
N MET A 264 28.70 16.21 48.89
CA MET A 264 30.03 16.47 49.43
C MET A 264 30.13 17.85 50.09
N VAL A 265 29.49 18.87 49.50
CA VAL A 265 29.36 20.18 50.16
C VAL A 265 28.68 20.03 51.51
N ALA A 266 27.58 19.29 51.60
CA ALA A 266 26.88 19.05 52.85
C ALA A 266 27.75 18.30 53.89
N GLN A 267 28.57 17.33 53.44
CA GLN A 267 29.52 16.64 54.30
C GLN A 267 30.59 17.59 54.84
N LEU A 268 31.23 18.37 53.96
CA LEU A 268 32.27 19.34 54.33
C LEU A 268 31.72 20.44 55.25
N GLU A 269 30.49 20.90 55.02
CA GLU A 269 29.81 21.85 55.91
C GLU A 269 29.58 21.24 57.30
N ASN A 270 29.27 19.95 57.39
CA ASN A 270 29.11 19.27 58.67
C ASN A 270 30.43 19.10 59.43
N GLU A 271 31.49 18.70 58.72
CA GLU A 271 32.84 18.59 59.28
C GLU A 271 33.35 19.96 59.76
N LYS A 272 33.16 21.01 58.95
CA LYS A 272 33.48 22.40 59.31
C LYS A 272 32.82 22.82 60.61
N ARG A 273 31.51 22.59 60.77
CA ARG A 273 30.78 22.88 62.02
C ARG A 273 31.36 22.14 63.22
N GLY A 274 31.82 20.90 63.02
CA GLY A 274 32.52 20.14 64.05
C GLY A 274 33.80 20.83 64.52
N PHE A 275 34.61 21.33 63.58
CA PHE A 275 35.82 22.10 63.91
C PHE A 275 35.51 23.45 64.57
N GLU A 276 34.47 24.16 64.12
CA GLU A 276 34.01 25.41 64.74
C GLU A 276 33.61 25.19 66.20
N GLN A 277 32.92 24.08 66.49
CA GLN A 277 32.53 23.74 67.86
C GLN A 277 33.76 23.39 68.73
N MET A 278 34.70 22.59 68.21
CA MET A 278 35.96 22.31 68.92
C MET A 278 36.79 23.56 69.18
N ALA A 279 36.78 24.53 68.25
CA ALA A 279 37.48 25.80 68.42
C ALA A 279 36.81 26.71 69.46
N HIS A 280 35.49 26.62 69.61
CA HIS A 280 34.75 27.32 70.66
C HIS A 280 34.91 26.73 72.05
N ASP A 281 35.14 25.42 72.13
CA ASP A 281 35.28 24.68 73.40
C ASP A 281 36.72 24.71 73.97
N ASN A 282 37.71 25.16 73.18
CA ASN A 282 39.13 25.35 73.55
C ASN A 282 39.41 26.77 74.08
#